data_AF-A0A3M6K5E0-F1
#
_entry.id   AF-A0A3M6K5E0-F1
#
_cell.length_a   1.000
_cell.length_b   1.000
_cell.length_c   1.000
_cell.angle_alpha   90.00
_cell.angle_beta   90.00
_cell.angle_gamma   90.00
#
_symmetry.space_group_name_H-M   'P 1'
#
loop_
_entity.id
_entity.type
_entity.pdbx_description
1 polymer ?
#
loop_
_entity_poly.entity_id
_entity_poly.type
_entity_poly.pdbx_seq_one_letter_code
_entity_poly.pdbx_strand_id
1 'polypeptide(L)'
;MIHEIQLKTNQKMITGLKGIIPGGVSPKDFSAVTKMSEDESKSILEEFLKNQIGTKEDDFYYFEEGDKLKIAISLLEKGFPIDEIAIALDWKDFEGLTAEILSSKNFAVMKNMILTKPRMEIDVVGIRLGVAILIDCKHWKRYSMSSLSSVVKKQIERTR
;
A
#
# COMPACT_ATOMS: atom_id res chain seq x y z
N MET A 1 -1.72 -17.95 12.25
CA MET A 1 -0.73 -18.43 11.26
C MET A 1 -0.84 -17.51 10.06
N ILE A 2 0.07 -16.55 9.92
CA ILE A 2 0.20 -15.81 8.66
C ILE A 2 0.96 -16.76 7.74
N HIS A 3 0.35 -17.14 6.63
CA HIS A 3 1.01 -17.99 5.63
C HIS A 3 2.22 -17.22 5.11
N GLU A 4 3.41 -17.82 5.13
CA GLU A 4 4.64 -17.15 4.72
C GLU A 4 4.62 -17.00 3.19
N ILE A 5 4.47 -15.76 2.71
CA ILE A 5 4.38 -15.46 1.28
C ILE A 5 5.77 -15.61 0.65
N GLN A 6 5.95 -16.62 -0.20
CA GLN A 6 7.17 -16.91 -0.95
C GLN A 6 7.15 -16.38 -2.39
N LEU A 7 6.77 -15.11 -2.60
CA LEU A 7 6.98 -14.42 -3.89
C LEU A 7 8.45 -14.50 -4.34
N LYS A 8 8.68 -14.88 -5.59
CA LYS A 8 10.00 -14.79 -6.22
C LYS A 8 10.54 -13.36 -6.23
N THR A 9 11.85 -13.23 -6.06
CA THR A 9 12.57 -11.95 -6.07
C THR A 9 12.81 -11.49 -7.52
N ASN A 10 11.95 -10.61 -8.02
CA ASN A 10 12.13 -9.93 -9.31
C ASN A 10 11.73 -8.45 -9.13
N GLN A 11 12.58 -7.50 -9.54
CA GLN A 11 12.30 -6.05 -9.43
C GLN A 11 11.03 -5.63 -10.18
N LYS A 12 10.65 -6.39 -11.21
CA LYS A 12 9.39 -6.18 -11.94
C LYS A 12 8.14 -6.44 -11.08
N MET A 13 8.26 -7.12 -9.93
CA MET A 13 7.14 -7.32 -9.00
C MET A 13 6.59 -6.00 -8.43
N ILE A 14 7.46 -5.01 -8.19
CA ILE A 14 7.02 -3.67 -7.76
C ILE A 14 6.17 -3.01 -8.83
N THR A 15 6.61 -3.12 -10.10
CA THR A 15 5.83 -2.59 -11.23
C THR A 15 4.51 -3.35 -11.37
N GLY A 16 4.49 -4.65 -11.06
CA GLY A 16 3.30 -5.49 -11.03
C GLY A 16 2.19 -4.99 -10.11
N LEU A 17 2.51 -4.30 -9.00
CA LEU A 17 1.50 -3.69 -8.12
C LEU A 17 0.58 -2.71 -8.86
N LYS A 18 1.10 -2.02 -9.88
CA LYS A 18 0.34 -1.07 -10.69
C LYS A 18 -0.67 -1.74 -11.62
N GLY A 19 -0.41 -3.00 -11.99
CA GLY A 19 -1.31 -3.80 -12.82
C GLY A 19 -2.48 -4.43 -12.06
N ILE A 20 -2.48 -4.33 -10.71
CA ILE A 20 -3.58 -4.83 -9.88
C ILE A 20 -4.67 -3.76 -9.82
N ILE A 21 -5.78 -4.03 -10.51
CA ILE A 21 -6.92 -3.11 -10.64
C ILE A 21 -8.24 -3.80 -10.23
N PRO A 22 -9.24 -3.03 -9.77
CA PRO A 22 -10.57 -3.56 -9.51
C PRO A 22 -11.24 -4.09 -10.78
N GLY A 23 -12.06 -5.14 -10.65
CA GLY A 23 -12.87 -5.68 -11.75
C GLY A 23 -12.22 -6.79 -12.58
N GLY A 24 -11.02 -7.20 -12.21
CA GLY A 24 -10.28 -8.26 -12.90
C GLY A 24 -9.34 -7.71 -13.97
N VAL A 25 -8.23 -8.41 -14.22
CA VAL A 25 -7.20 -8.01 -15.18
C VAL A 25 -6.75 -9.21 -16.01
N SER A 26 -6.69 -9.07 -17.33
CA SER A 26 -6.08 -10.07 -18.21
C SER A 26 -4.56 -9.88 -18.29
N PRO A 27 -3.77 -10.88 -18.72
CA PRO A 27 -2.33 -10.70 -18.96
C PRO A 27 -2.02 -9.56 -19.93
N LYS A 28 -2.90 -9.32 -20.91
CA LYS A 28 -2.78 -8.24 -21.89
C LYS A 28 -3.00 -6.87 -21.26
N ASP A 29 -4.03 -6.71 -20.44
CA ASP A 29 -4.32 -5.46 -19.73
C ASP A 29 -3.19 -5.15 -18.73
N PHE A 30 -2.75 -6.19 -18.00
CA PHE A 30 -1.63 -6.09 -17.07
C PHE A 30 -0.34 -5.66 -17.77
N SER A 31 -0.03 -6.26 -18.93
CA SER A 31 1.10 -5.90 -19.78
C SER A 31 1.03 -4.44 -20.22
N ALA A 32 -0.15 -3.96 -20.65
CA ALA A 32 -0.33 -2.59 -21.09
C ALA A 32 -0.05 -1.56 -19.97
N VAL A 33 -0.51 -1.84 -18.74
CA VAL A 33 -0.30 -0.96 -17.58
C VAL A 33 1.15 -1.00 -17.08
N THR A 34 1.73 -2.19 -17.01
CA THR A 34 3.08 -2.41 -16.45
C THR A 34 4.20 -2.19 -17.46
N LYS A 35 3.88 -2.11 -18.76
CA LYS A 35 4.83 -2.04 -19.89
C LYS A 35 5.76 -3.25 -19.96
N MET A 36 5.27 -4.42 -19.54
CA MET A 36 5.97 -5.70 -19.57
C MET A 36 5.49 -6.54 -20.75
N SER A 37 6.16 -7.66 -21.08
CA SER A 37 5.59 -8.60 -22.05
C SER A 37 4.40 -9.36 -21.46
N GLU A 38 3.54 -9.93 -22.30
CA GLU A 38 2.42 -10.75 -21.85
C GLU A 38 2.89 -12.00 -21.08
N ASP A 39 4.00 -12.62 -21.51
CA ASP A 39 4.61 -13.77 -20.81
C ASP A 39 5.09 -13.41 -19.41
N GLU A 40 5.77 -12.26 -19.27
CA GLU A 40 6.22 -11.78 -17.97
C GLU A 40 5.04 -11.41 -17.07
N SER A 41 4.01 -10.78 -17.65
CA SER A 41 2.78 -10.41 -16.96
C SER A 41 2.07 -11.65 -16.42
N LYS A 42 1.91 -12.67 -17.26
CA LYS A 42 1.34 -13.96 -16.88
C LYS A 42 2.17 -14.63 -15.78
N SER A 43 3.49 -14.63 -15.90
CA SER A 43 4.36 -15.21 -14.87
C SER A 43 4.21 -14.52 -13.51
N ILE A 44 4.03 -13.19 -13.48
CA ILE A 44 3.81 -12.44 -12.24
C ILE A 44 2.43 -12.76 -11.65
N LEU A 45 1.39 -12.72 -12.48
CA LEU A 45 0.02 -13.01 -12.06
C LEU A 45 -0.12 -14.43 -11.47
N GLU A 46 0.46 -15.43 -12.14
CA GLU A 46 0.49 -16.82 -11.65
C GLU A 46 1.30 -16.94 -10.34
N GLU A 47 2.35 -16.14 -10.16
CA GLU A 47 3.12 -16.10 -8.91
C GLU A 47 2.28 -15.51 -7.75
N PHE A 48 1.42 -14.53 -8.01
CA PHE A 48 0.47 -14.02 -7.00
C PHE A 48 -0.53 -15.10 -6.57
N LEU A 49 -1.12 -15.82 -7.53
CA LEU A 49 -2.05 -16.92 -7.24
C LEU A 49 -1.39 -18.04 -6.43
N LYS A 50 -0.15 -18.41 -6.78
CA LYS A 50 0.62 -19.41 -6.05
C LYS A 50 0.80 -19.04 -4.57
N ASN A 51 0.85 -17.75 -4.28
CA ASN A 51 0.95 -17.20 -2.93
C ASN A 51 -0.42 -16.92 -2.28
N GLN A 52 -1.50 -17.45 -2.85
CA GLN A 52 -2.89 -17.26 -2.38
C GLN A 52 -3.30 -15.78 -2.35
N ILE A 53 -2.84 -15.02 -3.34
CA ILE A 53 -3.19 -13.62 -3.55
C ILE A 53 -3.96 -13.50 -4.85
N GLY A 54 -5.25 -13.19 -4.74
CA GLY A 54 -6.20 -13.18 -5.85
C GLY A 54 -6.71 -14.56 -6.27
N THR A 55 -7.61 -14.55 -7.25
CA THR A 55 -8.22 -15.72 -7.88
C THR A 55 -8.17 -15.60 -9.39
N LYS A 56 -8.45 -16.70 -10.10
CA LYS A 56 -8.49 -16.74 -11.56
C LYS A 56 -9.78 -17.36 -12.04
N GLU A 57 -10.41 -16.72 -13.02
CA GLU A 57 -11.55 -17.22 -13.76
C GLU A 57 -11.26 -17.00 -15.25
N ASP A 58 -11.25 -18.09 -16.02
CA ASP A 58 -10.79 -18.12 -17.41
C ASP A 58 -9.41 -17.48 -17.61
N ASP A 59 -9.34 -16.34 -18.32
CA ASP A 59 -8.11 -15.58 -18.60
C ASP A 59 -8.01 -14.29 -17.78
N PHE A 60 -8.90 -14.10 -16.79
CA PHE A 60 -8.91 -12.94 -15.92
C PHE A 60 -8.47 -13.29 -14.49
N TYR A 61 -7.71 -12.38 -13.90
CA TYR A 61 -7.20 -12.47 -12.53
C TYR A 61 -7.90 -11.41 -11.68
N TYR A 62 -8.47 -11.84 -10.56
CA TYR A 62 -9.26 -11.00 -9.68
C TYR A 62 -8.53 -10.82 -8.35
N PHE A 63 -8.56 -9.60 -7.84
CA PHE A 63 -7.91 -9.23 -6.59
C PHE A 63 -8.91 -8.58 -5.66
N GLU A 64 -8.87 -8.96 -4.39
CA GLU A 64 -9.72 -8.38 -3.36
C GLU A 64 -9.05 -7.17 -2.69
N GLU A 65 -9.84 -6.42 -1.92
CA GLU A 65 -9.29 -5.34 -1.10
C GLU A 65 -8.23 -5.89 -0.14
N GLY A 66 -7.02 -5.30 -0.18
CA GLY A 66 -5.88 -5.73 0.64
C GLY A 66 -4.93 -6.70 -0.02
N ASP A 67 -5.26 -7.31 -1.17
CA ASP A 67 -4.31 -8.19 -1.88
C ASP A 67 -3.06 -7.45 -2.36
N LYS A 68 -3.24 -6.24 -2.89
CA LYS A 68 -2.13 -5.37 -3.27
C LYS A 68 -1.22 -5.05 -2.07
N LEU A 69 -1.83 -4.83 -0.91
CA LEU A 69 -1.11 -4.59 0.35
C LEU A 69 -0.32 -5.82 0.80
N LYS A 70 -0.89 -7.04 0.73
CA LYS A 70 -0.17 -8.29 1.04
C LYS A 70 1.10 -8.44 0.20
N ILE A 71 1.01 -8.13 -1.10
CA ILE A 71 2.17 -8.18 -2.00
C ILE A 71 3.20 -7.13 -1.58
N ALA A 72 2.78 -5.88 -1.33
CA ALA A 72 3.68 -4.81 -0.92
C ALA A 72 4.44 -5.14 0.38
N ILE A 73 3.77 -5.71 1.38
CA ILE A 73 4.39 -6.16 2.62
C ILE A 73 5.41 -7.26 2.34
N SER A 74 5.05 -8.28 1.55
CA SER A 74 5.99 -9.36 1.23
C SER A 74 7.23 -8.88 0.44
N LEU A 75 7.08 -7.87 -0.41
CA LEU A 75 8.22 -7.24 -1.08
C LEU A 75 9.12 -6.50 -0.07
N LEU A 76 8.54 -5.76 0.89
CA LEU A 76 9.33 -5.12 1.95
C LEU A 76 10.08 -6.13 2.81
N GLU A 77 9.43 -7.23 3.20
CA GLU A 77 10.05 -8.31 3.97
C GLU A 77 11.23 -8.96 3.23
N LYS A 78 11.19 -8.96 1.89
CA LYS A 78 12.28 -9.43 1.02
C LYS A 78 13.38 -8.39 0.75
N GLY A 79 13.30 -7.22 1.39
CA GLY A 79 14.32 -6.18 1.29
C GLY A 79 14.23 -5.32 0.02
N PHE A 80 13.08 -5.32 -0.67
CA PHE A 80 12.86 -4.38 -1.75
C PHE A 80 12.76 -2.93 -1.25
N PRO A 81 13.16 -1.93 -2.06
CA PRO A 81 13.19 -0.53 -1.63
C PRO A 81 11.80 0.01 -1.28
N ILE A 82 11.66 0.55 -0.06
CA ILE A 82 10.37 1.07 0.45
C ILE A 82 9.85 2.26 -0.35
N ASP A 83 10.75 3.10 -0.87
CA ASP A 83 10.42 4.26 -1.70
C ASP A 83 9.83 3.84 -3.04
N GLU A 84 10.38 2.82 -3.70
CA GLU A 84 9.82 2.27 -4.95
C GLU A 84 8.44 1.65 -4.72
N ILE A 85 8.27 0.89 -3.63
CA ILE A 85 6.98 0.29 -3.27
C ILE A 85 5.95 1.38 -2.95
N ALA A 86 6.31 2.37 -2.15
CA ALA A 86 5.41 3.47 -1.77
C ALA A 86 4.92 4.27 -2.99
N ILE A 87 5.75 4.45 -4.02
CA ILE A 87 5.37 5.11 -5.28
C ILE A 87 4.41 4.25 -6.11
N ALA A 88 4.47 2.93 -5.99
CA ALA A 88 3.60 2.01 -6.73
C ALA A 88 2.19 1.88 -6.11
N LEU A 89 2.01 2.27 -4.84
CA LEU A 89 0.74 2.20 -4.13
C LEU A 89 -0.12 3.45 -4.35
N ASP A 90 -1.43 3.24 -4.43
CA ASP A 90 -2.38 4.35 -4.33
C ASP A 90 -2.50 4.84 -2.88
N TRP A 91 -3.26 5.92 -2.66
CA TRP A 91 -3.37 6.55 -1.35
C TRP A 91 -3.97 5.61 -0.29
N LYS A 92 -4.96 4.79 -0.66
CA LYS A 92 -5.66 3.88 0.27
C LYS A 92 -4.75 2.69 0.62
N ASP A 93 -4.03 2.17 -0.35
CA ASP A 93 -3.05 1.12 -0.14
C ASP A 93 -1.87 1.61 0.73
N PHE A 94 -1.42 2.86 0.55
CA PHE A 94 -0.34 3.46 1.33
C PHE A 94 -0.74 3.69 2.81
N GLU A 95 -1.98 4.11 3.07
CA GLU A 95 -2.54 4.15 4.43
C GLU A 95 -2.59 2.75 5.06
N GLY A 96 -3.02 1.75 4.28
CA GLY A 96 -2.99 0.35 4.67
C GLY A 96 -1.59 -0.13 5.05
N LEU A 97 -0.57 0.21 4.23
CA LEU A 97 0.82 -0.13 4.49
C LEU A 97 1.35 0.51 5.77
N THR A 98 1.07 1.80 5.97
CA THR A 98 1.45 2.52 7.18
C THR A 98 0.84 1.88 8.43
N ALA A 99 -0.45 1.53 8.34
CA ALA A 99 -1.17 0.84 9.42
C ALA A 99 -0.59 -0.54 9.72
N GLU A 100 -0.21 -1.31 8.71
CA GLU A 100 0.41 -2.62 8.91
C GLU A 100 1.80 -2.49 9.55
N ILE A 101 2.62 -1.54 9.09
CA ILE A 101 3.93 -1.28 9.68
C ILE A 101 3.79 -0.96 11.17
N LEU A 102 2.85 -0.10 11.55
CA LEU A 102 2.56 0.19 12.96
C LEU A 102 2.10 -1.05 13.73
N SER A 103 1.19 -1.84 13.15
CA SER A 103 0.67 -3.08 13.76
C SER A 103 1.79 -4.11 13.99
N SER A 104 2.70 -4.25 13.02
CA SER A 104 3.90 -5.11 13.12
C SER A 104 4.85 -4.71 14.25
N LYS A 105 4.75 -3.45 14.72
CA LYS A 105 5.49 -2.90 15.86
C LYS A 105 4.62 -2.77 17.11
N ASN A 106 3.52 -3.55 17.18
CA ASN A 106 2.63 -3.69 18.34
C ASN A 106 1.94 -2.38 18.74
N PHE A 107 1.66 -1.49 17.80
CA PHE A 107 0.76 -0.37 18.01
C PHE A 107 -0.69 -0.84 17.85
N ALA A 108 -1.60 -0.30 18.67
CA ALA A 108 -3.02 -0.33 18.36
C ALA A 108 -3.29 0.69 17.25
N VAL A 109 -3.88 0.26 16.14
CA VAL A 109 -4.02 1.10 14.95
C VAL A 109 -5.49 1.43 14.65
N MET A 110 -5.75 2.69 14.33
CA MET A 110 -7.02 3.18 13.80
C MET A 110 -6.76 3.89 12.46
N LYS A 111 -7.59 3.62 11.46
CA LYS A 111 -7.56 4.33 10.17
C LYS A 111 -8.78 5.24 10.03
N ASN A 112 -8.67 6.30 9.23
CA ASN A 112 -9.76 7.21 8.89
C ASN A 112 -10.46 7.79 10.12
N MET A 113 -9.67 8.21 11.11
CA MET A 113 -10.20 8.72 12.38
C MET A 113 -10.76 10.12 12.17
N ILE A 114 -12.06 10.29 12.42
CA ILE A 114 -12.73 11.59 12.34
C ILE A 114 -12.85 12.20 13.73
N LEU A 115 -12.14 13.30 13.97
CA LEU A 115 -12.42 14.22 15.07
C LEU A 115 -13.60 15.11 14.68
N THR A 116 -14.47 15.45 15.63
CA THR A 116 -15.71 16.18 15.33
C THR A 116 -15.68 17.65 15.75
N LYS A 117 -14.75 18.08 16.60
CA LYS A 117 -14.69 19.43 17.18
C LYS A 117 -13.23 19.86 17.42
N PRO A 118 -12.55 20.48 16.44
CA PRO A 118 -13.00 20.77 15.07
C PRO A 118 -13.15 19.49 14.24
N ARG A 119 -13.93 19.55 13.16
CA ARG A 119 -14.07 18.40 12.25
C ARG A 119 -12.78 18.22 11.45
N MET A 120 -12.08 17.11 11.64
CA MET A 120 -10.88 16.78 10.88
C MET A 120 -10.64 15.28 10.82
N GLU A 121 -9.97 14.84 9.77
CA GLU A 121 -9.57 13.46 9.57
C GLU A 121 -8.07 13.27 9.86
N ILE A 122 -7.77 12.12 10.45
CA ILE A 122 -6.42 11.59 10.64
C ILE A 122 -6.38 10.22 9.96
N ASP A 123 -5.58 10.14 8.89
CA ASP A 123 -5.53 8.98 8.00
C ASP A 123 -5.15 7.71 8.77
N VAL A 124 -4.09 7.77 9.60
CA VAL A 124 -3.65 6.65 10.45
C VAL A 124 -3.24 7.12 11.85
N VAL A 125 -3.72 6.44 12.88
CA VAL A 125 -3.33 6.64 14.28
C VAL A 125 -2.75 5.36 14.85
N GLY A 126 -1.55 5.44 15.41
CA GLY A 126 -0.92 4.35 16.17
C GLY A 126 -0.80 4.70 17.64
N ILE A 127 -1.27 3.83 18.53
CA ILE A 127 -1.16 4.02 19.98
C ILE A 127 -0.33 2.90 20.61
N ARG A 128 0.71 3.26 21.35
CA ARG A 128 1.55 2.30 22.09
C ARG A 128 2.17 2.96 23.32
N LEU A 129 2.09 2.28 24.47
CA LEU A 129 2.72 2.71 25.73
C LEU A 129 2.37 4.16 26.15
N GLY A 130 1.11 4.54 25.97
CA GLY A 130 0.63 5.89 26.31
C GLY A 130 1.03 6.99 25.30
N VAL A 131 1.71 6.63 24.20
CA VAL A 131 2.05 7.55 23.11
C VAL A 131 1.12 7.30 21.93
N ALA A 132 0.53 8.37 21.39
CA ALA A 132 -0.22 8.36 20.14
C ALA A 132 0.60 9.01 19.03
N ILE A 133 0.71 8.33 17.89
CA ILE A 133 1.32 8.84 16.66
C ILE A 133 0.18 9.11 15.67
N LEU A 134 0.03 10.37 15.27
CA LEU A 134 -0.96 10.81 14.29
C LEU A 134 -0.27 11.00 12.94
N ILE A 135 -0.65 10.21 11.93
CA ILE A 135 0.00 10.17 10.63
C ILE A 135 -1.01 10.58 9.56
N ASP A 136 -0.63 11.59 8.77
CA ASP A 136 -1.33 11.99 7.56
C ASP A 136 -0.55 11.40 6.36
N CYS A 137 -1.19 10.48 5.64
CA CYS A 137 -0.64 9.79 4.50
C CYS A 137 -0.79 10.67 3.26
N LYS A 138 0.34 11.18 2.75
CA LYS A 138 0.36 12.05 1.58
C LYS A 138 1.51 11.65 0.67
N HIS A 139 1.25 11.59 -0.63
CA HIS A 139 2.33 11.40 -1.61
C HIS A 139 3.27 12.59 -1.63
N TRP A 140 4.57 12.31 -1.75
CA TRP A 140 5.59 13.35 -1.81
C TRP A 140 5.36 14.27 -3.01
N LYS A 141 5.24 15.57 -2.75
CA LYS A 141 5.23 16.63 -3.76
C LYS A 141 6.24 17.69 -3.38
N ARG A 142 6.79 18.38 -4.37
CA ARG A 142 7.63 19.56 -4.11
C ARG A 142 6.74 20.68 -3.58
N TYR A 143 6.92 21.04 -2.32
CA TYR A 143 6.25 22.18 -1.69
C TYR A 143 7.20 23.37 -1.57
N SER A 144 6.65 24.57 -1.62
CA SER A 144 7.36 25.76 -1.15
C SER A 144 7.48 25.71 0.38
N MET A 145 8.48 26.42 0.93
CA MET A 145 8.69 26.48 2.37
C MET A 145 7.48 27.02 3.14
N SER A 146 6.77 28.00 2.57
CA SER A 146 5.56 28.56 3.17
C SER A 146 4.40 27.55 3.21
N SER A 147 4.23 26.78 2.13
CA SER A 147 3.22 25.71 2.08
C SER A 147 3.53 24.61 3.09
N LEU A 148 4.79 24.17 3.17
CA LEU A 148 5.23 23.18 4.16
C LEU A 148 4.98 23.68 5.60
N SER A 149 5.31 24.94 5.90
CA SER A 149 5.06 25.55 7.21
C SER A 149 3.57 25.54 7.58
N SER A 150 2.68 25.83 6.62
CA SER A 150 1.23 25.76 6.82
C SER A 150 0.75 24.34 7.11
N VAL A 151 1.25 23.35 6.37
CA VAL A 151 0.93 21.92 6.60
C VAL A 151 1.37 21.48 7.99
N VAL A 152 2.59 21.83 8.42
CA VAL A 152 3.10 21.50 9.76
C VAL A 152 2.24 22.12 10.86
N LYS A 153 1.83 23.39 10.72
CA LYS A 153 0.94 24.04 11.70
C LYS A 153 -0.39 23.31 11.85
N LYS A 154 -1.02 22.92 10.73
CA LYS A 154 -2.25 22.12 10.74
C LYS A 154 -2.04 20.75 11.41
N GLN A 155 -0.90 20.11 11.17
CA GLN A 155 -0.59 18.83 11.81
C GLN A 155 -0.46 18.97 13.33
N ILE A 156 0.17 20.05 13.80
CA ILE A 156 0.27 20.37 15.24
C ILE A 156 -1.11 20.63 15.84
N GLU A 157 -2.01 21.33 15.13
CA GLU A 157 -3.39 21.54 15.59
C GLU A 157 -4.16 20.23 15.79
N ARG A 158 -3.87 19.17 15.00
CA ARG A 158 -4.50 17.84 15.19
C ARG A 158 -4.14 17.15 16.51
N THR A 159 -3.09 17.61 17.19
CA THR A 159 -2.58 17.02 18.44
C THR A 159 -3.16 17.64 19.71
N ARG A 160 -3.98 18.69 19.57
CA ARG A 160 -4.57 19.45 20.67
C ARG A 160 -6.02 19.02 20.91
#